data_AF-A0A945MET4-F1
#
_entry.id   AF-A0A945MET4-F1
#
_cell.length_a   1.000
_cell.length_b   1.000
_cell.length_c   1.000
_cell.angle_alpha   90.00
_cell.angle_beta   90.00
_cell.angle_gamma   90.00
#
_symmetry.space_group_name_H-M   'P 1'
#
loop_
_entity.id
_entity.type
_entity.pdbx_description
1 polymer ?
#
loop_
_entity_poly.entity_id
_entity_poly.type
_entity_poly.pdbx_seq_one_letter_code
_entity_poly.pdbx_strand_id
1 'polypeptide(L)'
;NGDFQVPFIGLPGNPVAVMITFLRIARPIILTLSGCKDLDIQFFPVISDFSCNKKVGRREWLRVSLTKDIDGNIVAKKFHSDGSGIISSMVESSGLIELSEECGGVEVGDIINYLPFNEVI
;
A
#
# COMPACT_ATOMS: atom_id res chain seq x y z
N ASN A 1 40.84 12.51 -4.71
CA ASN A 1 39.97 12.32 -3.54
C ASN A 1 38.55 12.64 -3.96
N GLY A 2 37.83 11.64 -4.48
CA GLY A 2 36.42 11.80 -4.78
C GLY A 2 35.64 11.62 -3.49
N ASP A 3 34.92 12.64 -3.04
CA ASP A 3 33.98 12.52 -1.94
C ASP A 3 32.89 11.53 -2.36
N PHE A 4 33.01 10.29 -1.92
CA PHE A 4 31.93 9.32 -2.00
C PHE A 4 30.86 9.74 -0.99
N GLN A 5 29.82 10.43 -1.47
CA GLN A 5 28.64 10.71 -0.67
C GLN A 5 27.78 9.45 -0.60
N VAL A 6 27.56 8.95 0.61
CA VAL A 6 26.68 7.80 0.86
C VAL A 6 25.25 8.31 1.05
N PRO A 7 24.29 7.93 0.19
CA PRO A 7 22.89 8.31 0.38
C PRO A 7 22.33 7.65 1.65
N PHE A 8 21.59 8.42 2.45
CA PHE A 8 20.92 7.97 3.66
C PHE A 8 19.40 8.11 3.52
N ILE A 9 18.66 7.06 3.89
CA ILE A 9 17.19 7.05 3.88
C ILE A 9 16.70 6.79 5.30
N GLY A 10 16.12 7.81 5.93
CA GLY A 10 15.46 7.68 7.22
C GLY A 10 14.04 7.15 7.05
N LEU A 11 13.73 6.03 7.69
CA LEU A 11 12.40 5.42 7.66
C LEU A 11 11.65 5.68 8.97
N PRO A 12 10.31 5.83 8.93
CA PRO A 12 9.51 6.04 10.13
C PRO A 12 9.48 4.78 11.02
N GLY A 13 9.26 4.93 12.32
CA GLY A 13 9.18 3.79 13.25
C GLY A 13 7.88 2.97 13.18
N ASN A 14 6.88 3.46 12.44
CA ASN A 14 5.59 2.81 12.31
C ASN A 14 5.63 1.73 11.20
N PRO A 15 5.28 0.46 11.47
CA PRO A 15 5.40 -0.66 10.53
C PRO A 15 4.72 -0.44 9.16
N VAL A 16 3.51 0.14 9.17
CA VAL A 16 2.77 0.41 7.93
C VAL A 16 3.43 1.55 7.18
N ALA A 17 3.77 2.62 7.89
CA ALA A 17 4.41 3.78 7.27
C ALA A 17 5.80 3.44 6.71
N VAL A 18 6.59 2.60 7.40
CA VAL A 18 7.92 2.20 6.91
C VAL A 18 7.82 1.37 5.66
N MET A 19 6.86 0.44 5.58
CA MET A 19 6.64 -0.32 4.36
C MET A 19 6.29 0.65 3.23
N ILE A 20 5.26 1.47 3.35
CA ILE A 20 4.84 2.40 2.30
C ILE A 20 6.00 3.32 1.86
N THR A 21 6.75 3.86 2.83
CA THR A 21 7.92 4.70 2.57
C THR A 21 9.00 3.92 1.81
N PHE A 22 9.25 2.66 2.18
CA PHE A 22 10.17 1.80 1.45
C PHE A 22 9.70 1.58 0.02
N LEU A 23 8.43 1.22 -0.20
CA LEU A 23 7.94 0.85 -1.54
C LEU A 23 7.97 2.02 -2.50
N ARG A 24 7.51 3.19 -2.03
CA ARG A 24 7.29 4.37 -2.87
C ARG A 24 8.53 5.24 -3.01
N ILE A 25 9.50 5.13 -2.09
CA ILE A 25 10.68 6.01 -2.06
C ILE A 25 11.97 5.21 -2.07
N ALA A 26 12.20 4.35 -1.08
CA ALA A 26 13.50 3.68 -0.94
C ALA A 26 13.78 2.68 -2.07
N ARG A 27 12.80 1.82 -2.39
CA ARG A 27 12.88 0.83 -3.47
C ARG A 27 13.23 1.47 -4.82
N PRO A 28 12.51 2.49 -5.33
CA PRO A 28 12.87 3.09 -6.62
C PRO A 28 14.25 3.76 -6.59
N ILE A 29 14.68 4.34 -5.48
CA ILE A 29 16.05 4.87 -5.34
C ILE A 29 17.08 3.73 -5.46
N ILE A 30 16.91 2.64 -4.71
CA ILE A 30 17.82 1.49 -4.72
C ILE A 30 17.90 0.86 -6.12
N LEU A 31 16.75 0.64 -6.76
CA LEU A 31 16.67 0.07 -8.10
C LEU A 31 17.35 0.98 -9.13
N THR A 32 17.11 2.30 -9.06
CA THR A 32 17.76 3.28 -9.95
C THR A 32 19.28 3.25 -9.78
N LEU A 33 19.78 3.26 -8.55
CA LEU A 33 21.21 3.17 -8.25
C LEU A 33 21.83 1.83 -8.67
N SER A 34 21.02 0.77 -8.74
CA SER A 34 21.43 -0.56 -9.22
C SER A 34 21.37 -0.69 -10.75
N GLY A 35 20.97 0.37 -11.48
CA GLY A 35 20.87 0.37 -12.94
C GLY A 35 19.59 -0.23 -13.50
N CYS A 36 18.58 -0.53 -12.66
CA CYS A 36 17.27 -0.94 -13.13
C CYS A 36 16.54 0.24 -13.80
N LYS A 37 15.87 -0.05 -14.92
CA LYS A 37 15.05 0.92 -15.67
C LYS A 37 13.55 0.74 -15.43
N ASP A 38 13.16 -0.47 -15.04
CA ASP A 38 11.79 -0.79 -14.67
C ASP A 38 11.63 -0.61 -13.17
N LEU A 39 10.82 0.36 -12.78
CA LEU A 39 10.54 0.74 -11.40
C LEU A 39 9.05 0.59 -11.08
N ASP A 40 8.27 0.08 -12.03
CA ASP A 40 6.82 0.12 -11.92
C ASP A 40 6.33 -0.81 -10.80
N ILE A 41 5.23 -0.38 -10.19
CA ILE A 41 4.53 -1.13 -9.17
C ILE A 41 3.16 -1.43 -9.75
N GLN A 42 2.83 -2.71 -9.84
CA GLN A 42 1.57 -3.13 -10.42
C GLN A 42 0.44 -3.05 -9.40
N PHE A 43 -0.61 -2.30 -9.76
CA PHE A 43 -1.87 -2.28 -9.04
C PHE A 43 -2.89 -3.15 -9.77
N PHE A 44 -3.77 -3.77 -9.01
CA PHE A 44 -4.83 -4.63 -9.50
C PHE A 44 -6.18 -4.05 -9.10
N PRO A 45 -7.12 -3.88 -10.04
CA PRO A 45 -8.47 -3.46 -9.71
C PRO A 45 -9.19 -4.60 -8.96
N VAL A 46 -9.75 -4.29 -7.79
CA VAL A 46 -10.55 -5.24 -6.99
C VAL A 46 -11.82 -4.56 -6.48
N ILE A 47 -12.83 -5.36 -6.16
CA ILE A 47 -14.12 -4.87 -5.66
C ILE A 47 -14.03 -4.67 -4.15
N SER A 48 -14.52 -3.54 -3.62
CA SER A 48 -14.61 -3.30 -2.18
C SER A 48 -15.72 -4.11 -1.53
N ASP A 49 -15.43 -4.79 -0.41
CA ASP A 49 -16.41 -5.38 0.51
C ASP A 49 -16.59 -4.53 1.80
N PHE A 50 -16.20 -3.26 1.74
CA PHE A 50 -16.31 -2.35 2.87
C PHE A 50 -16.66 -0.93 2.40
N SER A 51 -17.20 -0.14 3.33
CA SER A 51 -17.31 1.31 3.16
C SER A 51 -16.46 2.05 4.18
N CYS A 52 -15.93 3.20 3.78
CA CYS A 52 -15.23 4.11 4.68
C CYS A 52 -15.33 5.56 4.21
N ASN A 53 -15.51 6.47 5.16
CA ASN A 53 -15.41 7.89 4.91
C ASN A 53 -13.96 8.36 5.02
N LYS A 54 -13.55 9.25 4.13
CA LYS A 54 -12.20 9.81 4.11
C LYS A 54 -12.27 11.31 3.82
N LYS A 55 -11.46 12.11 4.51
CA LYS A 55 -11.32 13.53 4.14
C LYS A 55 -10.47 13.64 2.87
N VAL A 56 -10.98 14.41 1.91
CA VAL A 56 -10.22 14.81 0.72
C VAL A 56 -8.99 15.63 1.15
N GLY A 57 -7.90 15.52 0.38
CA GLY A 57 -6.67 16.29 0.56
C GLY A 57 -5.50 15.50 1.17
N ARG A 58 -5.70 14.23 1.54
CA ARG A 58 -4.63 13.35 2.00
C ARG A 58 -4.72 12.00 1.32
N ARG A 59 -3.57 11.46 0.88
CA ARG A 59 -3.49 10.07 0.43
C ARG A 59 -3.45 9.13 1.62
N GLU A 60 -4.27 8.09 1.59
CA GLU A 60 -4.35 7.08 2.63
C GLU A 60 -4.10 5.70 2.05
N TRP A 61 -3.45 4.86 2.86
CA TRP A 61 -3.15 3.49 2.51
C TRP A 61 -3.84 2.57 3.52
N LEU A 62 -4.81 1.82 3.04
CA LEU A 62 -5.58 0.89 3.87
C LEU A 62 -5.04 -0.51 3.71
N ARG A 63 -4.95 -1.26 4.80
CA ARG A 63 -4.58 -2.67 4.80
C ARG A 63 -5.81 -3.51 4.50
N VAL A 64 -5.68 -4.44 3.56
CA VAL A 64 -6.79 -5.31 3.14
C VAL A 64 -6.34 -6.75 2.91
N SER A 65 -7.30 -7.66 2.95
CA SER A 65 -7.15 -9.04 2.52
C SER A 65 -8.12 -9.33 1.38
N LEU A 66 -7.67 -10.10 0.40
CA LEU A 66 -8.57 -10.60 -0.64
C LEU A 66 -9.34 -11.83 -0.14
N THR A 67 -10.64 -11.83 -0.35
CA THR A 67 -11.54 -12.95 -0.06
C THR A 67 -12.47 -13.21 -1.24
N LYS A 68 -13.28 -14.26 -1.16
CA LYS A 68 -14.40 -14.49 -2.09
C LYS A 68 -15.71 -14.11 -1.43
N ASP A 69 -16.60 -13.47 -2.19
CA ASP A 69 -17.99 -13.26 -1.80
C ASP A 69 -18.84 -14.53 -2.01
N ILE A 70 -20.15 -14.44 -1.80
CA ILE A 70 -21.08 -15.57 -1.95
C ILE A 70 -21.25 -16.04 -3.40
N ASP A 71 -20.99 -15.16 -4.37
CA ASP A 71 -21.07 -15.44 -5.81
C ASP A 71 -19.73 -15.91 -6.37
N GLY A 72 -18.67 -15.93 -5.54
CA GLY A 72 -17.33 -16.38 -5.88
C GLY A 72 -16.40 -15.30 -6.44
N ASN A 73 -16.83 -14.03 -6.47
CA ASN A 73 -16.01 -12.92 -6.92
C ASN A 73 -14.93 -12.59 -5.91
N ILE A 74 -13.76 -12.14 -6.39
CA ILE A 74 -12.68 -11.66 -5.53
C ILE A 74 -13.03 -10.25 -5.03
N VAL A 75 -13.10 -10.09 -3.72
CA VAL A 75 -13.39 -8.83 -3.05
C VAL A 75 -12.33 -8.51 -2.00
N ALA A 76 -12.09 -7.22 -1.78
CA ALA A 76 -11.15 -6.72 -0.78
C ALA A 76 -11.87 -6.39 0.52
N LYS A 77 -11.38 -6.99 1.61
CA LYS A 77 -11.88 -6.75 2.96
C LYS A 77 -10.89 -5.93 3.77
N LYS A 78 -11.35 -4.79 4.31
CA LYS A 78 -10.53 -3.90 5.15
C LYS A 78 -10.16 -4.58 6.47
N PHE A 79 -8.90 -4.41 6.89
CA PHE A 79 -8.45 -4.84 8.21
C PHE A 79 -9.16 -4.06 9.32
N HIS A 80 -9.63 -4.76 10.36
CA HIS A 80 -10.56 -4.23 11.37
C HIS A 80 -9.97 -3.13 12.28
N SER A 81 -8.65 -2.95 12.31
CA SER A 81 -7.99 -1.95 13.17
C SER A 81 -7.29 -0.86 12.34
N ASP A 82 -7.67 0.40 12.58
CA ASP A 82 -6.98 1.57 12.04
C ASP A 82 -5.65 1.87 12.77
N GLY A 83 -5.33 1.12 13.83
CA GLY A 83 -4.04 1.22 14.52
C GLY A 83 -2.88 0.80 13.63
N SER A 84 -2.06 1.76 13.20
CA SER A 84 -0.93 1.53 12.30
C SER A 84 0.34 1.00 13.01
N GLY A 85 0.34 0.96 14.34
CA GLY A 85 1.46 0.49 15.16
C GLY A 85 1.54 -1.03 15.36
N ILE A 86 0.62 -1.81 14.78
CA ILE A 86 0.50 -3.25 15.05
C ILE A 86 1.13 -4.03 13.89
N ILE A 87 2.26 -4.70 14.14
CA ILE A 87 2.94 -5.55 13.13
C ILE A 87 2.04 -6.70 12.66
N SER A 88 1.23 -7.29 13.55
CA SER A 88 0.33 -8.41 13.18
C SER A 88 -0.64 -8.03 12.06
N SER A 89 -1.05 -6.75 11.97
CA SER A 89 -1.89 -6.27 10.89
C SER A 89 -1.27 -6.42 9.49
N MET A 90 0.05 -6.45 9.39
CA MET A 90 0.76 -6.68 8.13
C MET A 90 0.81 -8.16 7.75
N VAL A 91 0.82 -9.05 8.74
CA VAL A 91 0.81 -10.51 8.55
C VAL A 91 -0.59 -11.01 8.18
N GLU A 92 -1.61 -10.38 8.76
CA GLU A 92 -3.02 -10.76 8.55
C GLU A 92 -3.64 -10.12 7.29
N SER A 93 -2.92 -9.19 6.65
CA SER A 93 -3.32 -8.53 5.40
C SER A 93 -2.54 -9.09 4.22
N SER A 94 -3.15 -9.12 3.03
CA SER A 94 -2.48 -9.58 1.80
C SER A 94 -1.90 -8.43 0.97
N GLY A 95 -2.33 -7.20 1.24
CA GLY A 95 -1.84 -6.02 0.54
C GLY A 95 -2.44 -4.71 1.04
N LEU A 96 -2.29 -3.67 0.24
CA LEU A 96 -2.72 -2.31 0.51
C LEU A 96 -3.71 -1.83 -0.54
N ILE A 97 -4.53 -0.86 -0.17
CA ILE A 97 -5.35 -0.08 -1.11
C ILE A 97 -4.94 1.37 -1.01
N GLU A 98 -4.79 1.99 -2.16
CA GLU A 98 -4.48 3.41 -2.28
C GLU A 98 -5.77 4.23 -2.41
N LEU A 99 -6.03 5.08 -1.43
CA LEU A 99 -7.06 6.11 -1.52
C LEU A 99 -6.38 7.44 -1.84
N SER A 100 -6.62 7.95 -3.05
CA SER A 100 -6.00 9.18 -3.54
C SER A 100 -6.39 10.41 -2.73
N GLU A 101 -5.70 11.54 -2.95
CA GLU A 101 -6.06 12.80 -2.31
C GLU A 101 -7.48 13.24 -2.66
N GLU A 102 -7.95 12.93 -3.88
CA GLU A 102 -9.29 13.29 -4.39
C GLU A 102 -10.41 12.37 -3.90
N CYS A 103 -10.05 11.19 -3.37
CA CYS A 103 -11.01 10.23 -2.84
C CYS A 103 -11.62 10.72 -1.50
N GLY A 104 -12.94 10.88 -1.47
CA GLY A 104 -13.73 11.23 -0.28
C GLY A 104 -14.21 10.02 0.55
N GLY A 105 -13.95 8.81 0.07
CA GLY A 105 -14.43 7.58 0.68
C GLY A 105 -14.52 6.46 -0.33
N VAL A 106 -14.91 5.29 0.17
CA VAL A 106 -15.15 4.07 -0.61
C VAL A 106 -16.49 3.52 -0.15
N GLU A 107 -17.30 3.05 -1.09
CA GLU A 107 -18.52 2.29 -0.84
C GLU A 107 -18.34 0.82 -1.21
N VAL A 108 -19.21 -0.04 -0.67
CA VAL A 108 -19.24 -1.46 -1.03
C VAL A 108 -19.57 -1.58 -2.52
N GLY A 109 -18.78 -2.38 -3.25
CA GLY A 109 -18.92 -2.55 -4.70
C GLY A 109 -17.99 -1.67 -5.54
N ASP A 110 -17.36 -0.64 -4.96
CA ASP A 110 -16.43 0.22 -5.69
C ASP A 110 -15.21 -0.56 -6.20
N ILE A 111 -14.73 -0.20 -7.39
CA ILE A 111 -13.47 -0.70 -7.92
C ILE A 111 -12.33 0.14 -7.35
N ILE A 112 -11.41 -0.51 -6.65
CA ILE A 112 -10.31 0.13 -5.94
C ILE A 112 -8.97 -0.51 -6.33
N ASN A 113 -7.91 0.31 -6.32
CA ASN A 113 -6.57 -0.12 -6.70
C ASN A 113 -5.88 -0.84 -5.54
N TYR A 114 -5.70 -2.14 -5.70
CA TYR A 114 -5.01 -3.01 -4.75
C TYR A 114 -3.55 -3.21 -5.10
N LEU A 115 -2.68 -3.05 -4.12
CA LEU A 115 -1.26 -3.31 -4.18
C LEU A 115 -0.94 -4.56 -3.35
N PRO A 116 -0.64 -5.70 -3.97
CA PRO A 116 -0.24 -6.90 -3.27
C PRO A 116 1.11 -6.72 -2.56
N PHE A 117 1.32 -7.34 -1.39
CA PHE A 117 2.64 -7.31 -0.73
C PHE A 117 3.71 -8.11 -1.47
N ASN A 118 3.35 -9.10 -2.27
CA ASN A 118 4.30 -9.93 -3.04
C ASN A 118 4.80 -9.26 -4.32
N GLU A 119 4.16 -8.20 -4.82
CA GLU A 119 4.65 -7.38 -5.95
C GLU A 119 5.81 -6.47 -5.54
N VAL A 120 6.19 -6.54 -4.27
CA VAL A 120 6.92 -5.50 -3.57
C VAL A 120 8.10 -6.06 -2.78
N ILE A 121 7.94 -7.29 -2.25
CA ILE A 121 8.93 -8.02 -1.44
C ILE A 121 9.63 -9.06 -2.31
#